data_AF-A0A537LIW4-F1
#
_entry.id   AF-A0A537LIW4-F1
#
_cell.length_a   1.000
_cell.length_b   1.000
_cell.length_c   1.000
_cell.angle_alpha   90.00
_cell.angle_beta   90.00
_cell.angle_gamma   90.00
#
_symmetry.space_group_name_H-M   'P 1'
#
loop_
_entity.id
_entity.type
_entity.pdbx_description
1 polymer ?
#
loop_
_entity_poly.entity_id
_entity_poly.type
_entity_poly.pdbx_seq_one_letter_code
_entity_poly.pdbx_strand_id
1 'polypeptide(L)' 'MTRVLAGDLGGTNTRLAIVSTDGGPRRWVAREDFHSRDHDSLEELVRA' A
#
# COMPACT_ATOMS: atom_id res chain seq x y z
N MET A 1 -15.43 -2.99 -11.02
CA MET A 1 -14.84 -2.92 -9.68
C MET A 1 -13.37 -2.56 -9.85
N THR A 2 -13.04 -1.29 -9.69
CA THR A 2 -11.70 -0.76 -9.92
C THR A 2 -11.04 -0.50 -8.59
N ARG A 3 -9.86 -1.09 -8.41
CA ARG A 3 -8.99 -0.84 -7.26
C ARG A 3 -7.70 -0.22 -7.74
N VAL A 4 -7.19 0.72 -6.96
CA VAL A 4 -5.89 1.33 -7.18
C VAL A 4 -5.02 1.08 -5.97
N LEU A 5 -3.75 0.75 -6.22
CA LEU A 5 -2.72 0.78 -5.20
C LEU A 5 -2.29 2.25 -5.06
N ALA A 6 -2.32 2.75 -3.84
CA ALA A 6 -1.81 4.07 -3.48
C ALA A 6 -0.79 3.90 -2.37
N GLY A 7 0.25 4.72 -2.36
CA GLY A 7 1.24 4.64 -1.30
C GLY A 7 2.22 5.79 -1.27
N ASP A 8 2.87 5.90 -0.12
CA ASP A 8 4.03 6.74 0.14
C ASP A 8 5.22 5.81 0.37
N LEU A 9 6.26 5.96 -0.45
CA LEU A 9 7.42 5.07 -0.54
C LEU A 9 8.64 5.82 -0.01
N GLY A 10 9.01 5.53 1.23
CA GLY A 10 10.16 6.12 1.90
C GLY A 10 11.21 5.07 2.26
N GLY A 11 12.46 5.51 2.43
CA GLY A 11 13.57 4.62 2.79
C GLY A 11 13.47 3.98 4.18
N THR A 12 12.78 4.63 5.12
CA THR A 12 12.59 4.12 6.50
C THR A 12 11.20 3.56 6.74
N ASN A 13 10.18 4.18 6.14
CA ASN A 13 8.79 3.81 6.31
C ASN A 13 8.11 3.85 4.95
N THR A 14 7.33 2.83 4.65
CA THR A 14 6.49 2.75 3.47
C THR A 14 5.05 2.54 3.91
N ARG A 15 4.12 3.30 3.34
CA ARG A 15 2.69 3.15 3.60
C ARG A 15 2.00 2.77 2.31
N LEU A 16 1.32 1.63 2.28
CA LEU A 16 0.57 1.17 1.12
C LEU A 16 -0.91 1.04 1.47
N ALA A 17 -1.76 1.25 0.48
CA ALA A 17 -3.19 1.11 0.62
C ALA A 17 -3.85 0.68 -0.68
N ILE A 18 -4.88 -0.14 -0.56
CA ILE A 18 -5.79 -0.47 -1.63
C ILE A 18 -6.99 0.46 -1.50
N VAL A 19 -7.29 1.20 -2.57
CA VAL A 19 -8.39 2.17 -2.61
C VAL A 19 -9.39 1.74 -3.68
N SER A 20 -10.67 1.71 -3.31
CA SER A 20 -11.77 1.55 -4.26
C SER A 20 -12.11 2.90 -4.89
N THR A 21 -12.33 2.88 -6.21
CA THR A 21 -12.76 4.06 -6.99
C THR A 21 -14.14 3.86 -7.62
N ASP A 22 -14.94 2.93 -7.09
CA ASP A 22 -16.23 2.57 -7.69
C ASP A 22 -17.32 3.61 -7.32
N GLY A 23 -17.87 4.29 -8.34
CA GLY A 23 -19.17 4.98 -8.27
C GLY A 23 -19.30 6.15 -7.28
N GLY A 24 -18.20 6.63 -6.69
CA GLY A 24 -18.25 7.66 -5.65
C GLY A 24 -16.88 8.05 -5.10
N PRO A 25 -16.84 8.73 -3.93
CA PRO A 25 -15.59 9.14 -3.29
C PRO A 25 -14.66 7.96 -3.04
N ARG A 26 -13.35 8.20 -3.19
CA ARG A 26 -12.32 7.19 -2.95
C ARG A 26 -12.44 6.64 -1.53
N ARG A 27 -12.49 5.32 -1.39
CA ARG A 27 -12.60 4.64 -0.10
C ARG A 27 -11.44 3.68 0.11
N TRP A 28 -10.84 3.74 1.31
CA TRP A 28 -9.85 2.75 1.75
C TRP A 28 -10.50 1.37 1.86
N VAL A 29 -9.91 0.40 1.17
CA VAL A 29 -10.27 -1.02 1.28
C VAL A 29 -9.32 -1.71 2.25
N ALA A 30 -8.02 -1.43 2.13
CA ALA A 30 -6.98 -1.87 3.03
C ALA A 30 -5.90 -0.78 3.11
N ARG A 31 -5.20 -0.71 4.23
CA ARG A 31 -4.07 0.19 4.45
C ARG A 31 -3.13 -0.42 5.48
N GLU A 32 -1.83 -0.34 5.21
CA GLU A 32 -0.79 -0.90 6.06
C GLU A 32 0.45 -0.02 6.04
N ASP A 33 1.16 -0.01 7.18
CA ASP A 33 2.42 0.69 7.39
C ASP A 33 3.52 -0.37 7.53
N PHE A 34 4.55 -0.26 6.70
CA PHE A 34 5.71 -1.15 6.65
C PHE A 34 6.95 -0.38 7.09
N HIS A 35 7.63 -0.87 8.12
CA HIS A 35 8.91 -0.33 8.56
C HIS A 35 10.05 -1.06 7.84
N SER A 36 10.94 -0.33 7.17
CA SER A 36 12.02 -0.94 6.37
C SER A 36 13.03 -1.75 7.19
N ARG A 37 13.02 -1.66 8.53
CA ARG A 37 13.85 -2.51 9.40
C ARG A 37 13.30 -3.92 9.59
N ASP A 38 12.01 -4.11 9.28
CA ASP A 38 11.29 -5.36 9.48
C ASP A 38 11.16 -6.15 8.16
N HIS A 39 11.69 -5.60 7.05
CA HIS A 39 11.67 -6.18 5.70
C HIS A 39 12.99 -5.93 4.99
N ASP A 40 13.50 -6.92 4.27
CA ASP A 40 14.76 -6.81 3.53
C ASP A 40 14.61 -5.94 2.27
N SER A 41 13.39 -5.89 1.70
CA SER A 41 13.09 -5.05 0.54
C SER A 41 11.58 -4.87 0.31
N LEU A 42 11.22 -3.92 -0.56
CA LEU A 42 9.85 -3.84 -1.08
C LEU A 42 9.50 -5.06 -1.96
N GLU A 43 10.47 -5.66 -2.64
CA GLU A 43 10.25 -6.84 -3.50
C GLU A 43 9.77 -8.04 -2.69
N GLU A 44 10.29 -8.23 -1.47
CA GLU A 44 9.82 -9.24 -0.51
C GLU A 44 8.31 -9.11 -0.27
N LEU A 45 7.84 -7.90 0.01
CA LEU A 45 6.42 -7.61 0.26
C LEU A 45 5.53 -7.88 -0.96
N VAL A 46 6.05 -7.69 -2.17
CA VAL A 46 5.28 -7.89 -3.42
C VAL A 46 5.23 -9.36 -3.84
N ARG A 47 6.21 -10.17 -3.43
CA ARG A 47 6.31 -11.58 -3.82
C ARG A 47 5.70 -12.58 -2.83
N ALA A 48 5.45 -12.17 -1.60
CA ALA A 48 4.77 -12.97 -0.58
C ALA A 48 3.31 -13.26 -0.96
#